data_AF-A0A934JY27-F1
#
_entry.id   AF-A0A934JY27-F1
#
_cell.length_a   1.000
_cell.length_b   1.000
_cell.length_c   1.000
_cell.angle_alpha   90.00
_cell.angle_beta   90.00
_cell.angle_gamma   90.00
#
_symmetry.space_group_name_H-M   'P 1'
#
loop_
_entity.id
_entity.type
_entity.pdbx_description
1 polymer ?
#
loop_
_entity_poly.entity_id
_entity_poly.type
_entity_poly.pdbx_seq_one_letter_code
_entity_poly.pdbx_strand_id
1 'polypeptide(L)'
;MSENIVRLRCLVADQQFNELKIKCLALLTESFSVKGLSLKVLPVKVLLALAYAHLGEFEKLSKSLASLEVQQDALDNDALCDLAAVYIVRQQLDRACILLERVIEQVPEHDLALARLGWCHMAQGESERALALFERSLVIQPQRMAVKLNRIQLLIGLYDKKAARSDVLPAVPSALEDAAILLTTQQGSAPQVLWKSYENRLQRLRLCWWVVLEEYGSLLRSFG
;
A
#
# COMPACT_ATOMS: atom_id res chain seq x y z
N MET A 1 5.44 9.04 -18.36
CA MET A 1 4.13 9.34 -17.73
C MET A 1 3.72 10.76 -18.07
N SER A 2 2.43 11.03 -18.32
CA SER A 2 1.94 12.42 -18.41
C SER A 2 1.91 13.03 -17.00
N GLU A 3 2.26 14.31 -16.89
CA GLU A 3 2.29 15.05 -15.62
C GLU A 3 0.99 14.93 -14.81
N ASN A 4 -0.14 14.84 -15.52
CA ASN A 4 -1.46 14.66 -14.93
C ASN A 4 -1.60 13.34 -14.14
N ILE A 5 -1.09 12.21 -14.67
CA ILE A 5 -1.19 10.91 -13.98
C ILE A 5 -0.38 10.90 -12.68
N VAL A 6 0.81 11.52 -12.70
CA VAL A 6 1.65 11.65 -11.50
C VAL A 6 0.91 12.41 -10.41
N ARG A 7 0.29 13.55 -10.75
CA ARG A 7 -0.52 14.34 -9.80
C ARG A 7 -1.72 13.54 -9.24
N LEU A 8 -2.37 12.72 -10.07
CA LEU A 8 -3.46 11.86 -9.59
C LEU A 8 -2.95 10.78 -8.62
N ARG A 9 -1.78 10.18 -8.88
CA ARG A 9 -1.17 9.20 -7.95
C ARG A 9 -0.71 9.83 -6.64
N CYS A 10 -0.34 11.11 -6.63
CA CYS A 10 -0.14 11.87 -5.37
C CYS A 10 -1.43 11.90 -4.54
N LEU A 11 -2.58 12.20 -5.16
CA LEU A 11 -3.87 12.19 -4.45
C LEU A 11 -4.20 10.80 -3.87
N VAL A 12 -3.79 9.71 -4.55
CA VAL A 12 -3.90 8.34 -3.99
C VAL A 12 -3.01 8.17 -2.77
N ALA A 13 -1.75 8.59 -2.85
CA ALA A 13 -0.81 8.53 -1.73
C ALA A 13 -1.29 9.34 -0.51
N ASP A 14 -1.93 10.47 -0.78
CA ASP A 14 -2.54 11.38 0.20
C ASP A 14 -3.94 10.96 0.66
N GLN A 15 -4.47 9.86 0.11
CA GLN A 15 -5.79 9.30 0.40
C GLN A 15 -6.97 10.27 0.13
N GLN A 16 -6.79 11.20 -0.82
CA GLN A 16 -7.77 12.21 -1.22
C GLN A 16 -8.69 11.70 -2.34
N PHE A 17 -9.47 10.65 -2.08
CA PHE A 17 -10.27 9.96 -3.10
C PHE A 17 -11.42 10.78 -3.71
N ASN A 18 -11.99 11.72 -2.95
CA ASN A 18 -13.00 12.64 -3.49
C ASN A 18 -12.41 13.58 -4.55
N GLU A 19 -11.25 14.17 -4.26
CA GLU A 19 -10.56 15.04 -5.20
C GLU A 19 -10.04 14.24 -6.41
N LEU A 20 -9.50 13.04 -6.16
CA LEU A 20 -9.07 12.11 -7.21
C LEU A 20 -10.21 11.83 -8.19
N LYS A 21 -11.41 11.49 -7.68
CA LYS A 21 -12.61 11.23 -8.50
C LYS A 21 -12.94 12.43 -9.40
N ILE A 22 -12.98 13.64 -8.83
CA ILE A 22 -13.32 14.86 -9.57
C ILE A 22 -12.31 15.10 -10.70
N LYS A 23 -11.00 15.03 -10.41
CA LYS A 23 -9.97 15.28 -11.42
C LYS A 23 -9.92 14.21 -12.50
N CYS A 24 -10.14 12.95 -12.14
CA CYS A 24 -10.24 11.88 -13.13
C CYS A 24 -11.42 12.11 -14.09
N LEU A 25 -12.61 12.46 -13.57
CA LEU A 25 -13.78 12.74 -14.40
C LEU A 25 -13.55 13.92 -15.34
N ALA A 26 -12.95 15.01 -14.86
CA ALA A 26 -12.61 16.17 -15.68
C ALA A 26 -11.68 15.80 -16.85
N LEU A 27 -10.60 15.07 -16.57
CA LEU A 27 -9.66 14.62 -17.61
C LEU A 27 -10.31 13.67 -18.61
N LEU A 28 -11.22 12.80 -18.14
CA LEU A 28 -11.97 11.92 -19.04
C LEU A 28 -12.88 12.73 -19.96
N THR A 29 -13.60 13.73 -19.45
CA THR A 29 -14.47 14.58 -20.29
C THR A 29 -13.69 15.36 -21.35
N GLU A 30 -12.52 15.89 -21.00
CA GLU A 30 -11.63 16.56 -21.96
C GLU A 30 -11.14 15.60 -23.05
N SER A 31 -10.78 14.36 -22.68
CA SER A 31 -10.31 13.36 -23.63
C SER A 31 -11.36 12.89 -24.65
N PHE A 32 -12.65 12.92 -24.31
CA PHE A 32 -13.74 12.57 -25.24
C PHE A 32 -13.92 13.60 -26.38
N SER A 33 -13.48 14.84 -26.17
CA SER A 33 -13.55 15.91 -27.19
C SER A 33 -12.48 15.78 -28.28
N VAL A 34 -11.38 15.06 -28.02
CA VAL A 34 -10.25 14.90 -28.93
C VAL A 34 -10.13 13.42 -29.35
N LYS A 35 -10.54 13.12 -30.58
CA LYS A 35 -10.76 11.78 -31.16
C LYS A 35 -9.53 10.82 -31.25
N GLY A 36 -8.45 11.01 -30.48
CA GLY A 36 -7.16 10.34 -30.72
C GLY A 36 -6.38 9.78 -29.51
N LEU A 37 -6.91 9.75 -28.28
CA LEU A 37 -6.15 9.37 -27.07
C LEU A 37 -6.53 8.02 -26.41
N SER A 38 -7.05 7.04 -27.16
CA SER A 38 -7.68 5.82 -26.62
C SER A 38 -6.86 5.03 -25.58
N LEU A 39 -5.54 4.94 -25.72
CA LEU A 39 -4.65 4.17 -24.82
C LEU A 39 -4.17 4.96 -23.58
N LYS A 40 -3.98 6.28 -23.69
CA LYS A 40 -3.48 7.11 -22.57
C LYS A 40 -4.52 7.37 -21.47
N VAL A 41 -5.78 7.00 -21.74
CA VAL A 41 -6.90 7.20 -20.84
C VAL A 41 -7.05 6.04 -19.83
N LEU A 42 -6.49 4.86 -20.14
CA LEU A 42 -6.64 3.67 -19.31
C LEU A 42 -6.13 3.85 -17.86
N PRO A 43 -4.93 4.41 -17.61
CA PRO A 43 -4.49 4.66 -16.24
C PRO A 43 -5.44 5.58 -15.47
N VAL A 44 -6.02 6.59 -16.12
CA VAL A 44 -6.99 7.51 -15.49
C VAL A 44 -8.28 6.77 -15.13
N LYS A 45 -8.76 5.85 -15.97
CA LYS A 45 -9.91 4.99 -15.67
C LYS A 45 -9.64 4.06 -14.47
N VAL A 46 -8.43 3.50 -14.38
CA VAL A 46 -8.03 2.68 -13.22
C VAL A 46 -8.03 3.51 -11.93
N LEU A 47 -7.45 4.71 -11.96
CA LEU A 47 -7.43 5.61 -10.81
C LEU A 47 -8.83 6.08 -10.40
N LEU A 48 -9.74 6.28 -11.37
CA LEU A 48 -11.15 6.53 -11.10
C LEU A 48 -11.84 5.32 -10.45
N ALA A 49 -11.57 4.11 -10.93
CA ALA A 49 -12.08 2.89 -10.32
C ALA A 49 -11.58 2.74 -8.88
N LEU A 50 -10.31 3.07 -8.61
CA LEU A 50 -9.76 3.10 -7.26
C LEU A 50 -10.50 4.10 -6.37
N ALA A 51 -10.80 5.30 -6.88
CA ALA A 51 -11.61 6.28 -6.16
C ALA A 51 -13.02 5.74 -5.85
N TYR A 52 -13.70 5.13 -6.83
CA TYR A 52 -15.01 4.51 -6.60
C TYR A 52 -14.97 3.39 -5.56
N ALA A 53 -13.92 2.58 -5.55
CA ALA A 53 -13.74 1.52 -4.56
C ALA A 53 -13.62 2.09 -3.14
N HIS A 54 -12.80 3.11 -2.94
CA HIS A 54 -12.63 3.75 -1.63
C HIS A 54 -13.86 4.56 -1.17
N LEU A 55 -14.63 5.11 -2.11
CA LEU A 55 -15.84 5.87 -1.81
C LEU A 55 -17.10 5.00 -1.67
N GLY A 56 -16.99 3.68 -1.89
CA GLY A 56 -18.12 2.76 -1.81
C GLY A 56 -19.12 2.88 -2.97
N GLU A 57 -18.76 3.52 -4.07
CA GLU A 57 -19.62 3.69 -5.26
C GLU A 57 -19.63 2.41 -6.13
N PHE A 58 -20.14 1.31 -5.56
CA PHE A 58 -19.99 -0.04 -6.12
C PHE A 58 -20.62 -0.25 -7.51
N GLU A 59 -21.72 0.42 -7.82
CA GLU A 59 -22.36 0.32 -9.15
C GLU A 59 -21.51 0.93 -10.26
N LYS A 60 -20.82 2.04 -9.98
CA LYS A 60 -19.92 2.67 -10.95
C LYS A 60 -18.63 1.88 -11.07
N LEU A 61 -18.15 1.35 -9.95
CA LEU A 61 -16.98 0.48 -9.91
C LEU A 61 -17.18 -0.77 -10.76
N SER A 62 -18.31 -1.47 -10.63
CA SER A 62 -18.57 -2.71 -11.39
C SER A 62 -18.57 -2.47 -12.90
N LYS A 63 -19.23 -1.39 -13.34
CA LYS A 63 -19.20 -0.96 -14.75
C LYS A 63 -17.79 -0.62 -15.22
N SER A 64 -17.01 0.11 -14.41
CA SER A 64 -15.64 0.47 -14.77
C SER A 64 -14.73 -0.75 -14.88
N LEU A 65 -14.82 -1.69 -13.92
CA LEU A 65 -14.00 -2.90 -13.89
C LEU A 65 -14.28 -3.80 -15.08
N ALA A 66 -15.55 -4.01 -15.45
CA ALA A 66 -15.91 -4.81 -16.63
C ALA A 66 -15.23 -4.29 -17.91
N SER A 67 -15.10 -2.97 -18.06
CA SER A 67 -14.39 -2.38 -19.21
C SER A 67 -12.87 -2.50 -19.13
N LEU A 68 -12.30 -2.53 -17.92
CA LEU A 68 -10.86 -2.60 -17.67
C LEU A 68 -10.33 -4.02 -17.78
N GLU A 69 -11.10 -5.03 -17.38
CA GLU A 69 -10.72 -6.44 -17.47
C GLU A 69 -10.44 -6.87 -18.92
N VAL A 70 -11.21 -6.36 -19.89
CA VAL A 70 -10.99 -6.64 -21.33
C VAL A 70 -9.75 -5.92 -21.88
N GLN A 71 -9.33 -4.82 -21.25
CA GLN A 71 -8.24 -3.96 -21.72
C GLN A 71 -6.98 -4.09 -20.86
N GLN A 72 -6.91 -5.12 -20.01
CA GLN A 72 -5.83 -5.27 -19.04
C GLN A 72 -4.46 -5.39 -19.72
N ASP A 73 -4.37 -6.03 -20.88
CA ASP A 73 -3.11 -6.18 -21.62
C ASP A 73 -2.58 -4.89 -22.22
N ALA A 74 -3.41 -3.85 -22.31
CA ALA A 74 -3.02 -2.52 -22.76
C ALA A 74 -2.55 -1.61 -21.61
N LEU A 75 -2.60 -2.08 -20.36
CA LEU A 75 -2.13 -1.32 -19.20
C LEU A 75 -0.62 -1.43 -19.05
N ASP A 76 0.01 -0.30 -18.71
CA ASP A 76 1.40 -0.30 -18.25
C ASP A 76 1.53 -0.87 -16.83
N ASN A 77 2.76 -1.15 -16.41
CA ASN A 77 3.04 -1.78 -15.12
C ASN A 77 2.55 -0.96 -13.93
N ASP A 78 2.66 0.37 -13.99
CA ASP A 78 2.13 1.23 -12.93
C ASP A 78 0.59 1.13 -12.86
N ALA A 79 -0.10 1.13 -14.00
CA ALA A 79 -1.57 1.03 -14.03
C ALA A 79 -2.07 -0.37 -13.67
N LEU A 80 -1.31 -1.43 -13.95
CA LEU A 80 -1.57 -2.78 -13.43
C LEU A 80 -1.43 -2.81 -11.89
N CYS A 81 -0.39 -2.16 -11.35
CA CYS A 81 -0.21 -2.00 -9.92
C CYS A 81 -1.35 -1.18 -9.29
N ASP A 82 -1.82 -0.13 -9.96
CA ASP A 82 -3.00 0.65 -9.53
C ASP A 82 -4.29 -0.19 -9.60
N LEU A 83 -4.46 -1.05 -10.62
CA LEU A 83 -5.61 -1.95 -10.74
C LEU A 83 -5.61 -3.01 -9.63
N ALA A 84 -4.44 -3.54 -9.28
CA ALA A 84 -4.30 -4.43 -8.12
C ALA A 84 -4.73 -3.74 -6.82
N ALA A 85 -4.49 -2.43 -6.68
CA ALA A 85 -5.00 -1.65 -5.55
C ALA A 85 -6.54 -1.66 -5.47
N VAL A 86 -7.23 -1.62 -6.62
CA VAL A 86 -8.69 -1.72 -6.68
C VAL A 86 -9.16 -3.07 -6.15
N TYR A 87 -8.49 -4.16 -6.58
CA TYR A 87 -8.80 -5.51 -6.11
C TYR A 87 -8.50 -5.71 -4.61
N ILE A 88 -7.43 -5.09 -4.09
CA ILE A 88 -7.12 -5.05 -2.66
C ILE A 88 -8.27 -4.42 -1.86
N VAL A 89 -8.75 -3.24 -2.26
CA VAL A 89 -9.86 -2.55 -1.57
C VAL A 89 -11.14 -3.40 -1.60
N ARG A 90 -11.31 -4.18 -2.68
CA ARG A 90 -12.41 -5.13 -2.87
C ARG A 90 -12.24 -6.47 -2.15
N GLN A 91 -11.16 -6.65 -1.38
CA GLN A 91 -10.82 -7.91 -0.70
C GLN A 91 -10.63 -9.11 -1.67
N GLN A 92 -10.33 -8.82 -2.94
CA GLN A 92 -10.04 -9.84 -3.96
C GLN A 92 -8.53 -10.06 -4.04
N LEU A 93 -7.95 -10.58 -2.96
CA LEU A 93 -6.49 -10.66 -2.78
C LEU A 93 -5.81 -11.53 -3.84
N ASP A 94 -6.42 -12.65 -4.24
CA ASP A 94 -5.83 -13.54 -5.25
C ASP A 94 -5.65 -12.84 -6.61
N ARG A 95 -6.68 -12.07 -7.03
CA ARG A 95 -6.61 -11.26 -8.25
C ARG A 95 -5.55 -10.18 -8.16
N ALA A 96 -5.44 -9.53 -6.99
CA ALA A 96 -4.41 -8.52 -6.78
C ALA A 96 -3.01 -9.13 -6.86
N CYS A 97 -2.78 -10.30 -6.25
CA CYS A 97 -1.49 -11.00 -6.28
C CYS A 97 -1.07 -11.32 -7.73
N ILE A 98 -1.96 -11.91 -8.53
CA ILE A 98 -1.68 -12.24 -9.94
C ILE A 98 -1.20 -11.01 -10.73
N LEU A 99 -1.86 -9.85 -10.56
CA LEU A 99 -1.44 -8.63 -11.24
C LEU A 99 -0.07 -8.13 -10.76
N LEU A 100 0.16 -8.18 -9.45
CA LEU A 100 1.38 -7.67 -8.84
C LEU A 100 2.59 -8.56 -9.16
N GLU A 101 2.40 -9.88 -9.19
CA GLU A 101 3.40 -10.85 -9.62
C GLU A 101 3.80 -10.60 -11.08
N ARG A 102 2.81 -10.43 -11.99
CA ARG A 102 3.07 -10.05 -13.38
C ARG A 102 3.87 -8.74 -13.49
N VAL A 103 3.56 -7.74 -12.66
CA VAL A 103 4.32 -6.48 -12.63
C VAL A 103 5.75 -6.70 -12.15
N ILE A 104 5.97 -7.51 -11.11
CA ILE A 104 7.29 -7.79 -10.54
C ILE A 104 8.13 -8.66 -11.48
N GLU A 105 7.52 -9.56 -12.25
CA GLU A 105 8.22 -10.34 -13.30
C GLU A 105 8.80 -9.42 -14.38
N GLN A 106 8.08 -8.36 -14.76
CA GLN A 106 8.53 -7.40 -15.77
C GLN A 106 9.44 -6.31 -15.20
N VAL A 107 9.16 -5.88 -13.97
CA VAL A 107 9.88 -4.81 -13.27
C VAL A 107 10.18 -5.30 -11.84
N PRO A 108 11.28 -6.06 -11.65
CA PRO A 108 11.62 -6.65 -10.34
C PRO A 108 11.83 -5.65 -9.21
N GLU A 109 12.15 -4.40 -9.55
CA GLU A 109 12.37 -3.29 -8.62
C GLU A 109 11.20 -2.30 -8.59
N HIS A 110 10.00 -2.74 -8.97
CA HIS A 110 8.81 -1.91 -8.81
C HIS A 110 8.41 -1.85 -7.33
N ASP A 111 8.90 -0.82 -6.64
CA ASP A 111 8.77 -0.62 -5.19
C ASP A 111 7.33 -0.66 -4.68
N LEU A 112 6.39 -0.01 -5.38
CA LEU A 112 4.98 0.00 -5.00
C LEU A 112 4.30 -1.38 -5.22
N ALA A 113 4.66 -2.10 -6.29
CA ALA A 113 4.13 -3.44 -6.53
C ALA A 113 4.62 -4.43 -5.46
N LEU A 114 5.91 -4.36 -5.11
CA LEU A 114 6.48 -5.11 -3.98
C LEU A 114 5.75 -4.80 -2.66
N ALA A 115 5.49 -3.53 -2.37
CA ALA A 115 4.76 -3.12 -1.18
C ALA A 115 3.32 -3.67 -1.15
N ARG A 116 2.60 -3.59 -2.27
CA ARG A 116 1.21 -4.07 -2.35
C ARG A 116 1.14 -5.59 -2.28
N LEU A 117 2.08 -6.31 -2.90
CA LEU A 117 2.13 -7.77 -2.84
C LEU A 117 2.47 -8.22 -1.41
N GLY A 118 3.43 -7.54 -0.77
CA GLY A 118 3.75 -7.77 0.64
C GLY A 118 2.53 -7.56 1.55
N TRP A 119 1.71 -6.55 1.28
CA TRP A 119 0.45 -6.34 2.02
C TRP A 119 -0.57 -7.46 1.78
N CYS A 120 -0.70 -7.96 0.55
CA CYS A 120 -1.60 -9.08 0.24
C CYS A 120 -1.19 -10.34 1.00
N HIS A 121 0.09 -10.72 0.94
CA HIS A 121 0.62 -11.86 1.70
C HIS A 121 0.43 -11.67 3.21
N MET A 122 0.64 -10.45 3.73
CA MET A 122 0.38 -10.15 5.15
C MET A 122 -1.09 -10.40 5.51
N ALA A 123 -2.02 -9.97 4.66
CA ALA A 123 -3.45 -10.18 4.85
C ALA A 123 -3.88 -11.65 4.73
N GLN A 124 -3.16 -12.45 3.94
CA GLN A 124 -3.35 -13.90 3.81
C GLN A 124 -2.64 -14.71 4.93
N GLY A 125 -1.88 -14.07 5.81
CA GLY A 125 -1.13 -14.72 6.89
C GLY A 125 0.23 -15.29 6.48
N GLU A 126 0.69 -15.02 5.25
CA GLU A 126 1.96 -15.47 4.70
C GLU A 126 3.10 -14.54 5.12
N SER A 127 3.37 -14.49 6.42
CA SER A 127 4.23 -13.49 7.05
C SER A 127 5.66 -13.43 6.51
N GLU A 128 6.29 -14.56 6.20
CA GLU A 128 7.67 -14.57 5.70
C GLU A 128 7.80 -13.93 4.31
N ARG A 129 6.85 -14.25 3.41
CA ARG A 129 6.79 -13.67 2.07
C ARG A 129 6.52 -12.17 2.15
N ALA A 130 5.57 -11.77 2.99
CA ALA A 130 5.25 -10.38 3.23
C ALA A 130 6.47 -9.57 3.71
N LEU A 131 7.22 -10.11 4.67
CA LEU A 131 8.40 -9.44 5.23
C LEU A 131 9.47 -9.20 4.16
N ALA A 132 9.81 -10.24 3.37
CA ALA A 132 10.81 -10.13 2.31
C ALA A 132 10.44 -9.08 1.25
N LEU A 133 9.16 -9.01 0.88
CA LEU A 133 8.65 -8.04 -0.09
C LEU A 133 8.67 -6.60 0.45
N PHE A 134 8.29 -6.41 1.73
CA PHE A 134 8.40 -5.10 2.37
C PHE A 134 9.84 -4.62 2.48
N GLU A 135 10.78 -5.53 2.79
CA GLU A 135 12.21 -5.19 2.86
C GLU A 135 12.76 -4.76 1.50
N ARG A 136 12.47 -5.53 0.44
CA ARG A 136 12.84 -5.13 -0.93
C ARG A 136 12.24 -3.78 -1.33
N SER A 137 10.96 -3.55 -1.02
CA SER A 137 10.29 -2.28 -1.30
C SER A 137 10.97 -1.10 -0.57
N LEU A 138 11.32 -1.29 0.71
CA LEU A 138 11.95 -0.24 1.54
C LEU A 138 13.42 0.02 1.19
N VAL A 139 14.12 -0.93 0.57
CA VAL A 139 15.45 -0.68 -0.02
C VAL A 139 15.35 0.33 -1.17
N ILE A 140 14.32 0.21 -2.01
CA ILE A 140 14.14 1.06 -3.19
C ILE A 140 13.51 2.41 -2.81
N GLN A 141 12.47 2.40 -1.97
CA GLN A 141 11.83 3.62 -1.46
C GLN A 141 11.71 3.60 0.08
N PRO A 142 12.76 4.08 0.79
CA PRO A 142 12.82 4.04 2.25
C PRO A 142 11.77 4.91 2.96
N GLN A 143 11.19 5.89 2.26
CA GLN A 143 10.32 6.91 2.86
C GLN A 143 8.83 6.52 2.86
N ARG A 144 8.46 5.29 2.44
CA ARG A 144 7.06 4.84 2.46
C ARG A 144 6.59 4.50 3.88
N MET A 145 6.02 5.50 4.55
CA MET A 145 5.49 5.36 5.91
C MET A 145 4.55 4.16 6.08
N ALA A 146 3.58 3.99 5.16
CA ALA A 146 2.64 2.88 5.23
C ALA A 146 3.33 1.50 5.23
N VAL A 147 4.41 1.35 4.45
CA VAL A 147 5.17 0.09 4.36
C VAL A 147 6.00 -0.13 5.62
N LYS A 148 6.66 0.91 6.15
CA LYS A 148 7.35 0.82 7.46
C LYS A 148 6.41 0.35 8.56
N LEU A 149 5.23 0.96 8.66
CA LEU A 149 4.24 0.60 9.69
C LEU A 149 3.70 -0.83 9.50
N ASN A 150 3.45 -1.28 8.27
CA ASN A 150 3.06 -2.67 7.99
C ASN A 150 4.17 -3.66 8.41
N ARG A 151 5.43 -3.36 8.08
CA ARG A 151 6.58 -4.19 8.46
C ARG A 151 6.74 -4.27 9.98
N ILE A 152 6.63 -3.16 10.70
CA ILE A 152 6.69 -3.15 12.17
C ILE A 152 5.58 -4.02 12.77
N GLN A 153 4.34 -3.86 12.29
CA GLN A 153 3.20 -4.67 12.74
C GLN A 153 3.46 -6.16 12.53
N LEU A 154 4.01 -6.52 11.37
CA LEU A 154 4.33 -7.90 11.04
C LEU A 154 5.44 -8.47 11.93
N LEU A 155 6.50 -7.71 12.18
CA LEU A 155 7.59 -8.10 13.08
C LEU A 155 7.10 -8.34 14.51
N ILE A 156 6.28 -7.44 15.05
CA ILE A 156 5.67 -7.61 16.38
C ILE A 156 4.84 -8.89 16.42
N GLY A 157 3.99 -9.13 15.41
CA GLY A 157 3.15 -10.33 15.36
C GLY A 157 3.93 -11.64 15.18
N LEU A 158 5.06 -11.61 14.46
CA LEU A 158 5.97 -12.75 14.33
C LEU A 158 6.66 -13.08 15.66
N TYR A 159 7.07 -12.05 16.40
CA TYR A 159 7.66 -12.20 17.73
C TYR A 159 6.65 -12.76 18.73
N ASP A 160 5.46 -12.20 18.79
CA ASP A 160 4.38 -12.64 19.67
C ASP A 160 4.07 -14.14 19.52
N LYS A 161 3.95 -14.62 18.28
CA LYS A 161 3.67 -16.02 17.95
C LYS A 161 4.82 -17.00 18.24
N LYS A 162 5.94 -16.57 18.82
CA LYS A 162 7.16 -17.38 19.03
C LYS A 162 7.72 -18.01 17.75
N ALA A 163 7.25 -17.56 16.59
CA ALA A 163 7.74 -17.94 15.28
C ALA A 163 8.93 -17.06 14.85
N ALA A 164 9.33 -16.11 15.68
CA ALA A 164 10.38 -15.16 15.37
C ALA A 164 11.74 -15.85 15.24
N ARG A 165 12.36 -15.59 14.09
CA ARG A 165 13.82 -15.66 13.94
C ARG A 165 14.46 -14.80 15.03
N SER A 166 15.64 -15.20 15.53
CA SER A 166 16.44 -14.45 16.51
C SER A 166 16.58 -12.96 16.20
N ASP A 167 16.50 -12.63 14.92
CA ASP A 167 16.79 -11.34 14.33
C ASP A 167 15.64 -10.33 14.49
N VAL A 168 14.42 -10.79 14.87
CA VAL A 168 13.23 -9.93 15.00
C VAL A 168 13.32 -9.02 16.23
N LEU A 169 13.88 -9.53 17.34
CA LEU A 169 13.98 -8.81 18.62
C LEU A 169 14.74 -7.47 18.51
N PRO A 170 15.94 -7.39 17.90
CA PRO A 170 16.62 -6.11 17.70
C PRO A 170 16.00 -5.25 16.59
N ALA A 171 15.26 -5.85 15.64
CA ALA A 171 14.73 -5.13 14.48
C ALA A 171 13.53 -4.22 14.81
N VAL A 172 12.69 -4.58 15.79
CA VAL A 172 11.47 -3.82 16.11
C VAL A 172 11.80 -2.42 16.69
N PRO A 173 12.67 -2.27 17.73
CA PRO A 173 13.01 -0.96 18.27
C PRO A 173 13.58 0.00 17.22
N SER A 174 14.55 -0.48 16.41
CA SER A 174 15.14 0.32 15.34
C SER A 174 14.10 0.74 14.30
N ALA A 175 13.21 -0.16 13.88
CA ALA A 175 12.16 0.18 12.92
C ALA A 175 11.14 1.20 13.48
N LEU A 176 10.81 1.11 14.77
CA LEU A 176 9.95 2.09 15.46
C LEU A 176 10.59 3.47 15.55
N GLU A 177 11.90 3.53 15.77
CA GLU A 177 12.68 4.77 15.80
C GLU A 177 12.79 5.40 14.41
N ASP A 178 13.15 4.62 13.40
CA ASP A 178 13.19 5.05 12.00
C ASP A 178 11.85 5.66 11.53
N ALA A 179 10.74 5.01 11.89
CA ALA A 179 9.41 5.51 11.56
C ALA A 179 9.09 6.83 12.30
N ALA A 180 9.55 6.98 13.54
CA ALA A 180 9.38 8.23 14.28
C ALA A 180 10.19 9.38 13.68
N ILE A 181 11.44 9.13 13.28
CA ILE A 181 12.29 10.11 12.59
C ILE A 181 11.65 10.54 11.27
N LEU A 182 11.11 9.59 10.51
CA LEU A 182 10.41 9.92 9.27
C LEU A 182 9.16 10.77 9.54
N LEU A 183 8.44 10.52 10.64
CA LEU A 183 7.28 11.32 11.05
C LEU A 183 7.61 12.77 11.48
N THR A 184 8.82 13.02 11.96
CA THR A 184 9.25 14.37 12.33
C THR A 184 9.87 15.12 11.15
N THR A 185 10.68 14.42 10.34
CA THR A 185 11.43 15.02 9.23
C THR A 185 10.59 15.33 8.00
N GLN A 186 9.47 14.63 7.78
CA GLN A 186 8.58 14.84 6.63
C GLN A 186 7.21 15.43 7.00
N GLN A 187 7.11 16.06 8.17
CA GLN A 187 5.90 16.75 8.59
C GLN A 187 5.52 17.83 7.57
N GLY A 188 4.29 17.79 7.05
CA GLY A 188 3.77 18.74 6.06
C GLY A 188 3.89 18.31 4.59
N SER A 189 4.51 17.16 4.29
CA SER A 189 4.57 16.59 2.93
C SER A 189 3.25 15.99 2.43
N ALA A 190 2.31 15.74 3.34
CA ALA A 190 1.01 15.12 3.09
C ALA A 190 -0.07 15.80 3.95
N PRO A 191 -1.38 15.57 3.69
CA PRO A 191 -2.45 16.14 4.48
C PRO A 191 -2.33 15.83 5.98
N GLN A 192 -2.57 16.83 6.83
CA GLN A 192 -2.40 16.72 8.29
C GLN A 192 -3.21 15.56 8.90
N VAL A 193 -4.40 15.28 8.34
CA VAL A 193 -5.26 14.16 8.76
C VAL A 193 -4.57 12.81 8.55
N LEU A 194 -3.91 12.63 7.40
CA LEU A 194 -3.17 11.41 7.09
C LEU A 194 -1.97 11.26 8.02
N TRP A 195 -1.24 12.35 8.27
CA TRP A 195 -0.08 12.32 9.17
C TRP A 195 -0.46 11.93 10.60
N LYS A 196 -1.54 12.51 11.12
CA LYS A 196 -2.08 12.17 12.44
C LYS A 196 -2.51 10.70 12.52
N SER A 197 -3.01 10.13 11.43
CA SER A 197 -3.33 8.70 11.35
C SER A 197 -2.06 7.83 11.48
N TYR A 198 -0.98 8.20 10.80
CA TYR A 198 0.31 7.50 10.93
C TYR A 198 0.90 7.62 12.33
N GLU A 199 0.86 8.79 12.94
CA GLU A 199 1.30 9.01 14.32
C GLU A 199 0.53 8.11 15.30
N ASN A 200 -0.81 8.12 15.22
CA ASN A 200 -1.65 7.27 16.05
C ASN A 200 -1.39 5.77 15.83
N ARG A 201 -1.08 5.37 14.59
CA ARG A 201 -0.73 3.97 14.28
C ARG A 201 0.64 3.61 14.88
N LEU A 202 1.63 4.49 14.78
CA LEU A 202 2.96 4.26 15.36
C LEU A 202 2.88 4.13 16.90
N GLN A 203 2.12 5.00 17.57
CA GLN A 203 1.94 4.93 19.03
C GLN A 203 1.29 3.61 19.46
N ARG A 204 0.29 3.14 18.72
CA ARG A 204 -0.31 1.81 18.95
C ARG A 204 0.72 0.69 18.80
N LEU A 205 1.56 0.73 17.77
CA LEU A 205 2.61 -0.29 17.59
C LEU A 205 3.64 -0.27 18.71
N ARG A 206 4.01 0.90 19.25
CA ARG A 206 4.87 1.02 20.43
C ARG A 206 4.25 0.35 21.66
N LEU A 207 2.96 0.59 21.90
CA LEU A 207 2.23 -0.04 22.99
C LEU A 207 2.14 -1.56 22.81
N CYS A 208 1.82 -2.05 21.61
CA CYS A 208 1.81 -3.48 21.31
C CYS A 208 3.18 -4.11 21.59
N TRP A 209 4.27 -3.47 21.16
CA TRP A 209 5.62 -3.94 21.44
C TRP A 209 5.92 -4.01 22.94
N TRP A 210 5.53 -2.98 23.70
CA TRP A 210 5.71 -2.97 25.16
C TRP A 210 4.95 -4.11 25.86
N VAL A 211 3.68 -4.34 25.50
CA VAL A 211 2.88 -5.45 26.05
C VAL A 211 3.54 -6.80 25.79
N VAL A 212 3.96 -7.02 24.54
CA VAL A 212 4.65 -8.25 24.13
C VAL A 212 5.95 -8.45 24.91
N LEU A 213 6.68 -7.39 25.30
CA LEU A 213 7.87 -7.54 26.15
C LEU A 213 7.54 -7.87 27.61
N GLU A 214 6.51 -7.25 28.20
CA GLU A 214 6.11 -7.50 29.60
C GLU A 214 5.59 -8.93 29.82
N GLU A 215 4.81 -9.46 28.88
CA GLU A 215 4.33 -10.85 28.94
C GLU A 215 5.49 -11.85 28.96
N TYR A 216 6.57 -11.58 28.21
CA TYR A 216 7.76 -12.42 28.24
C TYR A 216 8.62 -12.20 29.49
N GLY A 217 8.75 -10.96 29.95
CA GLY A 217 9.45 -10.66 31.20
C GLY A 217 8.79 -11.30 32.42
N SER A 218 7.47 -11.45 32.42
CA SER A 218 6.75 -12.18 33.47
C SER A 218 6.90 -13.70 33.36
N LEU A 219 6.90 -14.26 32.14
CA LEU A 219 7.21 -15.68 31.90
C LEU A 219 8.63 -16.06 32.35
N LEU A 220 9.65 -15.26 32.06
CA LEU A 220 11.03 -15.57 32.49
C LEU A 220 11.18 -15.50 34.02
N ARG A 221 10.41 -14.65 34.70
CA ARG A 221 10.40 -14.51 36.17
C ARG A 221 9.65 -15.64 36.89
N SER A 222 8.80 -16.40 36.22
CA SER A 222 8.10 -17.56 36.82
C SER A 222 8.88 -18.87 36.72
N PHE A 223 9.99 -18.89 35.98
CA PHE A 223 10.89 -20.05 35.82
C PHE A 223 12.25 -19.89 36.54
N GLY A 224 12.46 -18.82 37.30
CA GLY A 224 13.66 -18.59 38.11
C GLY A 224 13.33 -18.54 39.60
#